data_AF-D2A3C7-F1
#
_entry.id   AF-D2A3C7-F1
#
_cell.length_a   1.000
_cell.length_b   1.000
_cell.length_c   1.000
_cell.angle_alpha   90.00
_cell.angle_beta   90.00
_cell.angle_gamma   90.00
#
_symmetry.space_group_name_H-M   'P 1'
#
loop_
_entity.id
_entity.type
_entity.pdbx_description
1 polymer ?
#
loop_
_entity_poly.entity_id
_entity_poly.type
_entity_poly.pdbx_seq_one_letter_code
_entity_poly.pdbx_strand_id
1 'polypeptide(L)'
;MSTKFLVSILLLVQSYNSVVLSSAIDDANAALNALRENVNNGISDSLKAYTVMAQEIDSTVEVTKTNAFGIISSTGDDYLAQYQAIKKSAEDSGLNVTNCVEIFEDKLMNLASVYINGLVDCVDTQVDGFIYNLEITFDILSGNILGDVFIFEQRVLKCRDDDCLSEATGEISRINAAITSQINNFLQREASDMQDYRATVDKCGVKFTSVADGQGKSYVSGFQDCVNSECSNRI
;
A
#
# COMPACT_ATOMS: atom_id res chain seq x y z
N MET A 1 -70.12 -32.48 -19.37
CA MET A 1 -69.20 -31.37 -19.01
C MET A 1 -69.03 -30.48 -20.23
N SER A 2 -69.42 -29.21 -20.12
CA SER A 2 -69.49 -28.27 -21.25
C SER A 2 -68.09 -27.82 -21.68
N THR A 3 -67.81 -27.89 -22.99
CA THR A 3 -66.59 -27.39 -23.65
C THR A 3 -66.31 -25.91 -23.37
N LYS A 4 -67.32 -25.13 -22.96
CA LYS A 4 -67.13 -23.73 -22.51
C LYS A 4 -66.46 -23.61 -21.13
N PHE A 5 -66.58 -24.62 -20.28
CA PHE A 5 -65.97 -24.62 -18.94
C PHE A 5 -64.47 -24.93 -19.00
N LEU A 6 -64.04 -25.76 -19.95
CA LEU A 6 -62.62 -26.07 -20.19
C LEU A 6 -61.86 -24.90 -20.85
N VAL A 7 -62.51 -24.14 -21.74
CA VAL A 7 -61.90 -22.96 -22.39
C VAL A 7 -61.70 -21.79 -21.41
N SER A 8 -62.61 -21.59 -20.45
CA SER A 8 -62.44 -20.57 -19.41
C SER A 8 -61.33 -20.89 -18.40
N ILE A 9 -61.10 -22.16 -18.08
CA ILE A 9 -59.99 -22.60 -17.22
C ILE A 9 -58.65 -22.47 -17.95
N LEU A 10 -58.58 -22.80 -19.25
CA LEU A 10 -57.36 -22.64 -20.05
C LEU A 10 -56.93 -21.18 -20.23
N LEU A 11 -57.88 -20.25 -20.39
CA LEU A 11 -57.59 -18.81 -20.49
C LEU A 11 -57.15 -18.21 -19.15
N LEU A 12 -57.69 -18.67 -18.02
CA LEU A 12 -57.25 -18.26 -16.69
C LEU A 12 -55.83 -18.78 -16.35
N VAL A 13 -55.49 -20.02 -16.74
CA VAL A 13 -54.15 -20.58 -16.53
C VAL A 13 -53.11 -19.91 -17.45
N GLN A 14 -53.48 -19.52 -18.68
CA GLN A 14 -52.59 -18.74 -19.55
C GLN A 14 -52.38 -17.30 -19.07
N SER A 15 -53.40 -16.63 -18.52
CA SER A 15 -53.24 -15.28 -17.95
C SER A 15 -52.51 -15.27 -16.61
N TYR A 16 -52.65 -16.32 -15.79
CA TYR A 16 -51.88 -16.48 -14.55
C TYR A 16 -50.40 -16.70 -14.86
N ASN A 17 -50.06 -17.61 -15.79
CA ASN A 17 -48.67 -17.86 -16.15
C ASN A 17 -47.98 -16.65 -16.81
N SER A 18 -48.71 -15.77 -17.51
CA SER A 18 -48.12 -14.56 -18.10
C SER A 18 -47.93 -13.40 -17.12
N VAL A 19 -48.78 -13.29 -16.09
CA VAL A 19 -48.72 -12.21 -15.08
C VAL A 19 -47.80 -12.57 -13.92
N VAL A 20 -47.74 -13.85 -13.54
CA VAL A 20 -46.84 -14.33 -12.47
C VAL A 20 -45.38 -14.39 -12.97
N LEU A 21 -45.17 -14.82 -14.22
CA LEU A 21 -43.85 -14.75 -14.85
C LEU A 21 -43.37 -13.30 -15.02
N SER A 22 -44.27 -12.33 -15.23
CA SER A 22 -43.85 -10.92 -15.26
C SER A 22 -43.44 -10.41 -13.87
N SER A 23 -44.15 -10.79 -12.80
CA SER A 23 -43.76 -10.35 -11.44
C SER A 23 -42.45 -10.99 -10.96
N ALA A 24 -42.22 -12.28 -11.23
CA ALA A 24 -40.97 -12.94 -10.84
C ALA A 24 -39.76 -12.36 -11.60
N ILE A 25 -39.95 -11.96 -12.86
CA ILE A 25 -38.93 -11.25 -13.65
C ILE A 25 -38.68 -9.85 -13.08
N ASP A 26 -39.72 -9.11 -12.69
CA ASP A 26 -39.59 -7.78 -12.09
C ASP A 26 -38.83 -7.85 -10.75
N ASP A 27 -39.15 -8.83 -9.90
CA ASP A 27 -38.48 -9.05 -8.62
C ASP A 27 -36.99 -9.40 -8.80
N ALA A 28 -36.68 -10.29 -9.76
CA ALA A 28 -35.31 -10.65 -10.09
C ALA A 28 -34.51 -9.44 -10.62
N ASN A 29 -35.11 -8.63 -11.48
CA ASN A 29 -34.50 -7.41 -11.99
C ASN A 29 -34.30 -6.35 -10.90
N ALA A 30 -35.26 -6.20 -9.98
CA ALA A 30 -35.14 -5.29 -8.85
C ALA A 30 -33.99 -5.72 -7.91
N ALA A 31 -33.92 -7.01 -7.58
CA ALA A 31 -32.83 -7.55 -6.77
C ALA A 31 -31.46 -7.38 -7.45
N LEU A 32 -31.39 -7.62 -8.77
CA LEU A 32 -30.17 -7.46 -9.55
C LEU A 32 -29.73 -5.99 -9.63
N ASN A 33 -30.66 -5.06 -9.80
CA ASN A 33 -30.36 -3.63 -9.77
C ASN A 33 -29.88 -3.16 -8.39
N ALA A 34 -30.50 -3.65 -7.31
CA ALA A 34 -30.03 -3.39 -5.96
C ALA A 34 -28.61 -3.93 -5.72
N LEU A 35 -28.31 -5.13 -6.22
CA LEU A 35 -26.97 -5.71 -6.19
C LEU A 35 -25.96 -4.83 -6.95
N ARG A 36 -26.28 -4.43 -8.19
CA ARG A 36 -25.43 -3.53 -9.00
C ARG A 36 -25.16 -2.21 -8.27
N GLU A 37 -26.19 -1.59 -7.69
CA GLU A 37 -26.06 -0.35 -6.95
C GLU A 37 -25.14 -0.51 -5.74
N ASN A 38 -25.36 -1.54 -4.91
CA ASN A 38 -24.53 -1.80 -3.75
C ASN A 38 -23.08 -2.15 -4.12
N VAL A 39 -22.87 -2.90 -5.21
CA VAL A 39 -21.54 -3.17 -5.75
C VAL A 39 -20.84 -1.89 -6.18
N ASN A 40 -21.52 -1.04 -6.98
CA ASN A 40 -20.95 0.21 -7.46
C ASN A 40 -20.62 1.16 -6.30
N ASN A 41 -21.51 1.27 -5.32
CA ASN A 41 -21.29 2.08 -4.12
C ASN A 41 -20.10 1.54 -3.31
N GLY A 42 -20.04 0.22 -3.11
CA GLY A 42 -18.96 -0.43 -2.37
C GLY A 42 -17.59 -0.30 -3.05
N ILE A 43 -17.52 -0.44 -4.38
CA ILE A 43 -16.29 -0.21 -5.15
C ILE A 43 -15.87 1.26 -5.07
N SER A 44 -16.83 2.19 -5.19
CA SER A 44 -16.58 3.63 -5.06
C SER A 44 -16.03 4.00 -3.68
N ASP A 45 -16.60 3.46 -2.61
CA ASP A 45 -16.11 3.71 -1.25
C ASP A 45 -14.75 3.05 -0.99
N SER A 46 -14.52 1.86 -1.57
CA SER A 46 -13.20 1.22 -1.56
C SER A 46 -12.16 2.11 -2.24
N LEU A 47 -12.45 2.63 -3.43
CA LEU A 47 -11.55 3.52 -4.16
C LEU A 47 -11.18 4.77 -3.34
N LYS A 48 -12.14 5.36 -2.62
CA LYS A 48 -11.87 6.48 -1.70
C LYS A 48 -10.92 6.05 -0.57
N ALA A 49 -11.15 4.89 0.02
CA ALA A 49 -10.28 4.36 1.07
C ALA A 49 -8.85 4.09 0.55
N TYR A 50 -8.70 3.47 -0.63
CA TYR A 50 -7.40 3.30 -1.27
C TYR A 50 -6.71 4.63 -1.60
N THR A 51 -7.47 5.65 -2.01
CA THR A 51 -6.93 7.00 -2.22
C THR A 51 -6.38 7.59 -0.93
N VAL A 52 -7.08 7.44 0.19
CA VAL A 52 -6.59 7.88 1.52
C VAL A 52 -5.34 7.11 1.92
N MET A 53 -5.30 5.80 1.70
CA MET A 53 -4.11 4.98 1.97
C MET A 53 -2.92 5.41 1.11
N ALA A 54 -3.12 5.72 -0.17
CA ALA A 54 -2.08 6.25 -1.05
C ALA A 54 -1.51 7.60 -0.56
N GLN A 55 -2.38 8.52 -0.14
CA GLN A 55 -1.94 9.79 0.45
C GLN A 55 -1.15 9.59 1.76
N GLU A 56 -1.55 8.59 2.54
CA GLU A 56 -0.87 8.21 3.78
C GLU A 56 0.51 7.60 3.52
N ILE A 57 0.66 6.82 2.44
CA ILE A 57 1.96 6.32 1.95
C ILE A 57 2.87 7.51 1.63
N ASP A 58 2.42 8.43 0.78
CA ASP A 58 3.19 9.59 0.34
C ASP A 58 3.64 10.43 1.54
N SER A 59 2.72 10.71 2.47
CA SER A 59 3.01 11.47 3.68
C SER A 59 4.03 10.76 4.58
N THR A 60 3.91 9.44 4.76
CA THR A 60 4.86 8.65 5.56
C THR A 60 6.25 8.71 4.93
N VAL A 61 6.34 8.50 3.62
CA VAL A 61 7.60 8.57 2.85
C VAL A 61 8.27 9.93 3.00
N GLU A 62 7.52 11.02 2.80
CA GLU A 62 8.03 12.37 2.90
C GLU A 62 8.56 12.68 4.29
N VAL A 63 7.80 12.34 5.34
CA VAL A 63 8.20 12.56 6.73
C VAL A 63 9.45 11.76 7.08
N THR A 64 9.51 10.48 6.76
CA THR A 64 10.66 9.63 7.07
C THR A 64 11.91 10.10 6.32
N LYS A 65 11.80 10.41 5.01
CA LYS A 65 12.92 10.94 4.21
C LYS A 65 13.40 12.27 4.79
N THR A 66 12.52 13.23 5.02
CA THR A 66 12.88 14.57 5.52
C THR A 66 13.57 14.50 6.88
N ASN A 67 13.00 13.75 7.83
CA ASN A 67 13.58 13.62 9.16
C ASN A 67 14.96 12.95 9.13
N ALA A 68 15.07 11.83 8.42
CA ALA A 68 16.33 11.10 8.35
C ALA A 68 17.38 11.85 7.53
N PHE A 69 17.01 12.59 6.48
CA PHE A 69 17.93 13.47 5.75
C PHE A 69 18.51 14.54 6.67
N GLY A 70 17.66 15.20 7.46
CA GLY A 70 18.12 16.22 8.41
C GLY A 70 19.14 15.66 9.41
N ILE A 71 18.85 14.48 9.97
CA ILE A 71 19.75 13.80 10.93
C ILE A 71 21.06 13.40 10.24
N ILE A 72 21.00 12.76 9.06
CA ILE A 72 22.20 12.30 8.34
C ILE A 72 23.09 13.48 7.93
N SER A 73 22.51 14.57 7.41
CA SER A 73 23.26 15.76 7.03
C SER A 73 23.94 16.41 8.24
N SER A 74 23.20 16.65 9.33
CA SER A 74 23.78 17.20 10.56
C SER A 74 24.90 16.31 11.12
N THR A 75 24.71 14.99 11.08
CA THR A 75 25.71 14.01 11.50
C THR A 75 26.98 14.10 10.64
N GLY A 76 26.82 14.22 9.32
CA GLY A 76 27.93 14.42 8.39
C GLY A 76 28.71 15.70 8.67
N ASP A 77 27.99 16.82 8.86
CA ASP A 77 28.59 18.12 9.16
C ASP A 77 29.35 18.10 10.50
N ASP A 78 28.79 17.47 11.53
CA ASP A 78 29.41 17.35 12.85
C ASP A 78 30.72 16.55 12.82
N TYR A 79 30.73 15.42 12.10
CA TYR A 79 31.95 14.61 11.96
C TYR A 79 32.98 15.26 11.04
N LEU A 80 32.55 15.98 10.00
CA LEU A 80 33.44 16.76 9.15
C LEU A 80 34.12 17.88 9.95
N ALA A 81 33.38 18.59 10.81
CA ALA A 81 33.93 19.63 11.68
C ALA A 81 34.95 19.06 12.68
N GLN A 82 34.66 17.90 13.28
CA GLN A 82 35.61 17.20 14.17
C GLN A 82 36.90 16.81 13.43
N TYR A 83 36.77 16.23 12.24
CA TYR A 83 37.92 15.89 11.38
C TYR A 83 38.76 17.13 11.05
N GLN A 84 38.14 18.24 10.64
CA GLN A 84 38.84 19.49 10.33
C GLN A 84 39.58 20.05 11.55
N ALA A 85 38.99 19.95 12.74
CA ALA A 85 39.64 20.37 13.98
C ALA A 85 40.89 19.53 14.29
N ILE A 86 40.81 18.21 14.13
CA ILE A 86 41.96 17.30 14.33
C ILE A 86 43.05 17.60 13.29
N LYS A 87 42.68 17.73 12.01
CA LYS A 87 43.60 18.02 10.90
C LYS A 87 44.36 19.32 11.17
N LYS A 88 43.64 20.40 11.48
CA LYS A 88 44.23 21.70 11.81
C LYS A 88 45.16 21.62 13.01
N SER A 89 44.75 20.95 14.10
CA SER A 89 45.59 20.81 15.28
C SER A 89 46.91 20.06 15.00
N ALA A 90 46.89 19.07 14.10
CA ALA A 90 48.08 18.33 13.70
C ALA A 90 49.00 19.18 12.81
N GLU A 91 48.43 19.89 11.83
CA GLU A 91 49.14 20.80 10.94
C GLU A 91 49.80 21.96 11.72
N ASP A 92 49.08 22.57 12.66
CA ASP A 92 49.60 23.62 13.55
C ASP A 92 50.75 23.11 14.44
N SER A 93 50.78 21.81 14.74
CA SER A 93 51.87 21.12 15.45
C SER A 93 53.03 20.72 14.54
N GLY A 94 52.98 21.06 13.25
CA GLY A 94 53.99 20.74 12.24
C GLY A 94 54.05 19.25 11.86
N LEU A 95 52.98 18.49 12.10
CA LEU A 95 52.85 17.11 11.62
C LEU A 95 52.46 17.10 10.14
N ASN A 96 53.05 16.18 9.37
CA ASN A 96 52.61 15.93 8.00
C ASN A 96 51.52 14.84 8.04
N VAL A 97 50.28 15.23 7.75
CA VAL A 97 49.11 14.33 7.80
C VAL A 97 48.56 13.95 6.43
N THR A 98 49.29 14.22 5.33
CA THR A 98 48.81 13.98 3.96
C THR A 98 48.30 12.55 3.75
N ASN A 99 49.05 11.54 4.20
CA ASN A 99 48.65 10.14 4.07
C ASN A 99 47.34 9.83 4.81
N CYS A 100 47.14 10.42 6.00
CA CYS A 100 45.89 10.25 6.76
C CYS A 100 44.73 10.96 6.05
N VAL A 101 44.96 12.17 5.52
CA VAL A 101 43.94 12.95 4.80
C VAL A 101 43.43 12.18 3.58
N GLU A 102 44.33 11.62 2.77
CA GLU A 102 43.97 10.85 1.56
C GLU A 102 43.05 9.64 1.84
N ILE A 103 43.11 9.06 3.04
CA ILE A 103 42.31 7.88 3.41
C ILE A 103 40.89 8.25 3.86
N PHE A 104 40.72 9.40 4.53
CA PHE A 104 39.51 9.70 5.32
C PHE A 104 38.72 10.90 4.81
N GLU A 105 39.34 11.87 4.13
CA GLU A 105 38.67 13.12 3.73
C GLU A 105 37.47 12.87 2.82
N ASP A 106 37.66 12.08 1.76
CA ASP A 106 36.60 11.74 0.82
C ASP A 106 35.44 10.99 1.49
N LYS A 107 35.76 10.06 2.39
CA LYS A 107 34.76 9.26 3.12
C LYS A 107 33.87 10.12 4.01
N LEU A 108 34.45 11.11 4.68
CA LEU A 108 33.72 12.04 5.53
C LEU A 108 32.92 13.05 4.70
N MET A 109 33.52 13.60 3.64
CA MET A 109 32.84 14.51 2.71
C MET A 109 31.62 13.87 2.05
N ASN A 110 31.69 12.57 1.72
CA ASN A 110 30.61 11.85 1.06
C ASN A 110 29.66 11.11 2.03
N LEU A 111 29.90 11.17 3.34
CA LEU A 111 29.15 10.40 4.35
C LEU A 111 27.64 10.63 4.20
N ALA A 112 27.21 11.89 4.17
CA ALA A 112 25.80 12.24 4.08
C ALA A 112 25.18 11.76 2.77
N SER A 113 25.84 12.03 1.63
CA SER A 113 25.32 11.65 0.31
C SER A 113 25.14 10.14 0.16
N VAL A 114 26.11 9.34 0.61
CA VAL A 114 26.04 7.87 0.52
C VAL A 114 24.84 7.32 1.30
N TYR A 115 24.62 7.80 2.53
CA TYR A 115 23.53 7.27 3.37
C TYR A 115 22.17 7.88 3.06
N ILE A 116 22.12 9.10 2.53
CA ILE A 116 20.90 9.68 1.96
C ILE A 116 20.44 8.85 0.75
N ASN A 117 21.33 8.49 -0.17
CA ASN A 117 20.97 7.66 -1.31
C ASN A 117 20.49 6.28 -0.87
N GLY A 118 21.19 5.63 0.07
CA GLY A 118 20.75 4.34 0.60
C GLY A 118 19.40 4.39 1.31
N LEU A 119 19.08 5.49 2.00
CA LEU A 119 17.78 5.73 2.58
C LEU A 119 16.69 5.86 1.50
N VAL A 120 16.94 6.64 0.45
CA VAL A 120 16.00 6.80 -0.67
C VAL A 120 15.69 5.44 -1.29
N ASP A 121 16.72 4.68 -1.65
CA ASP A 121 16.57 3.36 -2.25
C ASP A 121 15.77 2.40 -1.36
N CYS A 122 16.03 2.44 -0.04
CA CYS A 122 15.31 1.61 0.93
C CYS A 122 13.83 1.94 0.97
N VAL A 123 13.49 3.23 1.07
CA VAL A 123 12.10 3.69 1.14
C VAL A 123 11.37 3.40 -0.18
N ASP A 124 11.98 3.70 -1.32
CA ASP A 124 11.37 3.48 -2.63
C ASP A 124 11.08 1.99 -2.87
N THR A 125 11.99 1.10 -2.45
CA THR A 125 11.74 -0.35 -2.50
C THR A 125 10.53 -0.78 -1.66
N GLN A 126 10.28 -0.14 -0.51
CA GLN A 126 9.09 -0.45 0.30
C GLN A 126 7.82 0.10 -0.36
N VAL A 127 7.89 1.31 -0.92
CA VAL A 127 6.76 1.97 -1.60
C VAL A 127 6.29 1.13 -2.79
N ASP A 128 7.20 0.76 -3.69
CA ASP A 128 6.87 0.04 -4.91
C ASP A 128 6.20 -1.30 -4.60
N GLY A 129 6.76 -2.05 -3.63
CA GLY A 129 6.19 -3.32 -3.20
C GLY A 129 4.81 -3.19 -2.58
N PHE A 130 4.57 -2.12 -1.82
CA PHE A 130 3.29 -1.92 -1.15
C PHE A 130 2.20 -1.42 -2.10
N ILE A 131 2.50 -0.45 -2.97
CA ILE A 131 1.56 0.02 -3.99
C ILE A 131 1.13 -1.12 -4.91
N TYR A 132 2.08 -1.95 -5.36
CA TYR A 132 1.78 -3.12 -6.17
C TYR A 132 0.81 -4.09 -5.48
N ASN A 133 0.97 -4.32 -4.18
CA ASN A 133 0.06 -5.17 -3.41
C ASN A 133 -1.34 -4.56 -3.30
N LEU A 134 -1.44 -3.24 -3.04
CA LEU A 134 -2.73 -2.55 -2.99
C LEU A 134 -3.49 -2.65 -4.33
N GLU A 135 -2.78 -2.44 -5.44
CA GLU A 135 -3.37 -2.55 -6.80
C GLU A 135 -3.91 -3.96 -7.06
N ILE A 136 -3.10 -5.00 -6.79
CA ILE A 136 -3.52 -6.39 -6.94
C ILE A 136 -4.73 -6.71 -6.07
N THR A 137 -4.72 -6.30 -4.80
CA THR A 137 -5.81 -6.61 -3.89
C THR A 137 -7.10 -5.90 -4.32
N PHE A 138 -7.01 -4.65 -4.79
CA PHE A 138 -8.15 -3.94 -5.35
C PHE A 138 -8.72 -4.63 -6.60
N ASP A 139 -7.85 -5.08 -7.51
CA ASP A 139 -8.24 -5.79 -8.72
C ASP A 139 -8.92 -7.13 -8.41
N ILE A 140 -8.39 -7.90 -7.44
CA ILE A 140 -9.00 -9.15 -6.99
C ILE A 140 -10.37 -8.88 -6.35
N LEU A 141 -10.47 -7.87 -5.49
CA LEU A 141 -11.74 -7.49 -4.86
C LEU A 141 -12.79 -7.11 -5.91
N SER A 142 -12.42 -6.20 -6.81
CA SER A 142 -13.30 -5.71 -7.88
C SER A 142 -13.70 -6.83 -8.83
N GLY A 143 -12.75 -7.69 -9.23
CA GLY A 143 -12.99 -8.83 -10.11
C GLY A 143 -13.94 -9.86 -9.51
N ASN A 144 -13.77 -10.22 -8.24
CA ASN A 144 -14.66 -11.16 -7.55
C ASN A 144 -16.08 -10.59 -7.45
N ILE A 145 -16.19 -9.34 -7.01
CA ILE A 145 -17.48 -8.67 -6.79
C ILE A 145 -18.24 -8.43 -8.10
N LEU A 146 -17.57 -7.98 -9.15
CA LEU A 146 -18.18 -7.81 -10.47
C LEU A 146 -18.52 -9.16 -11.12
N GLY A 147 -17.71 -10.19 -10.84
CA GLY A 147 -17.97 -11.56 -11.26
C GLY A 147 -19.29 -12.10 -10.72
N ASP A 148 -19.59 -11.85 -9.45
CA ASP A 148 -20.86 -12.25 -8.83
C ASP A 148 -22.06 -11.60 -9.56
N VAL A 149 -21.99 -10.30 -9.87
CA VAL A 149 -23.03 -9.61 -10.64
C VAL A 149 -23.24 -10.28 -12.00
N PHE A 150 -22.16 -10.53 -12.74
CA PHE A 150 -22.25 -11.17 -14.06
C PHE A 150 -22.83 -12.59 -13.99
N ILE A 151 -22.44 -13.38 -12.98
CA ILE A 151 -22.98 -14.73 -12.77
C ILE A 151 -24.50 -14.67 -12.55
N PHE A 152 -24.97 -13.74 -11.71
CA PHE A 152 -26.40 -13.58 -11.45
C PHE A 152 -27.16 -13.04 -12.66
N GLU A 153 -26.59 -12.11 -13.43
CA GLU A 153 -27.15 -11.66 -14.71
C GLU A 153 -27.39 -12.84 -15.65
N GLN A 154 -26.38 -13.71 -15.83
CA GLN A 154 -26.50 -14.88 -16.68
C GLN A 154 -27.50 -15.90 -16.14
N ARG A 155 -27.63 -16.05 -14.81
CA ARG A 155 -28.59 -16.96 -14.18
C ARG A 155 -30.03 -16.49 -14.42
N VAL A 156 -30.31 -15.21 -14.15
CA VAL A 156 -31.65 -14.62 -14.40
C VAL A 156 -32.04 -14.74 -15.86
N LEU A 157 -31.12 -14.47 -16.80
CA LEU A 157 -31.37 -14.59 -18.25
C LEU A 157 -31.68 -16.03 -18.71
N LYS A 158 -31.16 -17.04 -18.00
CA LYS A 158 -31.35 -18.45 -18.36
C LYS A 158 -32.61 -19.08 -17.76
N CYS A 159 -33.18 -18.48 -16.72
CA CYS A 159 -34.40 -18.97 -16.10
C CYS A 159 -35.59 -18.92 -17.06
N ARG A 160 -36.39 -19.99 -17.08
CA ARG A 160 -37.58 -20.13 -17.95
C ARG A 160 -38.89 -20.30 -17.18
N ASP A 161 -38.81 -20.32 -15.84
CA ASP A 161 -39.92 -20.51 -14.92
C ASP A 161 -39.72 -19.70 -13.63
N ASP A 162 -40.79 -19.58 -12.84
CA ASP A 162 -40.86 -18.76 -11.64
C ASP A 162 -40.04 -19.33 -10.48
N ASP A 163 -39.91 -20.65 -10.40
CA ASP A 163 -39.14 -21.33 -9.35
C ASP A 163 -37.65 -20.99 -9.50
N CYS A 164 -37.12 -21.06 -10.73
CA CYS A 164 -35.75 -20.66 -11.05
C CYS A 164 -35.51 -19.17 -10.74
N LEU A 165 -36.44 -18.29 -11.14
CA LEU A 165 -36.33 -16.85 -10.87
C LEU A 165 -36.37 -16.54 -9.37
N SER A 166 -37.26 -17.20 -8.62
CA SER A 166 -37.37 -17.02 -7.17
C SER A 166 -36.11 -17.48 -6.43
N GLU A 167 -35.53 -18.60 -6.84
CA GLU A 167 -34.26 -19.08 -6.30
C GLU A 167 -33.12 -18.09 -6.60
N ALA A 168 -33.01 -17.61 -7.85
CA ALA A 168 -32.03 -16.62 -8.25
C ALA A 168 -32.17 -15.31 -7.45
N THR A 169 -33.39 -14.79 -7.30
CA THR A 169 -33.70 -13.59 -6.50
C THR A 169 -33.30 -13.75 -5.03
N GLY A 170 -33.57 -14.92 -4.44
CA GLY A 170 -33.20 -15.22 -3.06
C GLY A 170 -31.69 -15.26 -2.84
N GLU A 171 -30.93 -15.82 -3.80
CA GLU A 171 -29.47 -15.81 -3.77
C GLU A 171 -28.89 -14.42 -3.99
N ILE A 172 -29.39 -13.66 -4.98
CA ILE A 172 -28.99 -12.27 -5.23
C ILE A 172 -29.17 -11.46 -3.94
N SER A 173 -30.32 -11.59 -3.28
CA SER A 173 -30.61 -10.87 -2.03
C SER A 173 -29.62 -11.23 -0.91
N ARG A 174 -29.24 -12.51 -0.81
CA ARG A 174 -28.28 -12.98 0.19
C ARG A 174 -26.87 -12.42 -0.06
N ILE A 175 -26.41 -12.45 -1.31
CA ILE A 175 -25.11 -11.89 -1.69
C ILE A 175 -25.11 -10.38 -1.52
N ASN A 176 -26.18 -9.72 -1.92
CA ASN A 176 -26.36 -8.28 -1.76
C ASN A 176 -26.24 -7.85 -0.29
N ALA A 177 -26.82 -8.62 0.64
CA ALA A 177 -26.71 -8.36 2.07
C ALA A 177 -25.28 -8.59 2.62
N ALA A 178 -24.47 -9.43 1.97
CA ALA A 178 -23.12 -9.77 2.41
C ALA A 178 -22.03 -8.87 1.81
N ILE A 179 -22.29 -8.22 0.67
CA ILE A 179 -21.26 -7.54 -0.13
C ILE A 179 -20.56 -6.42 0.63
N THR A 180 -21.32 -5.61 1.36
CA THR A 180 -20.77 -4.53 2.19
C THR A 180 -19.82 -5.06 3.26
N SER A 181 -20.17 -6.18 3.90
CA SER A 181 -19.30 -6.81 4.91
C SER A 181 -18.03 -7.38 4.29
N GLN A 182 -18.12 -7.99 3.10
CA GLN A 182 -16.93 -8.48 2.40
C GLN A 182 -15.97 -7.34 2.09
N ILE A 183 -16.48 -6.26 1.48
CA ILE A 183 -15.69 -5.06 1.16
C ILE A 183 -15.04 -4.48 2.42
N ASN A 184 -15.81 -4.31 3.50
CA ASN A 184 -15.29 -3.76 4.76
C ASN A 184 -14.19 -4.64 5.36
N ASN A 185 -14.33 -5.96 5.31
CA ASN A 185 -13.30 -6.88 5.81
C ASN A 185 -12.01 -6.78 5.00
N PHE A 186 -12.10 -6.59 3.68
CA PHE A 186 -10.93 -6.33 2.83
C PHE A 186 -10.26 -5.02 3.22
N LEU A 187 -11.02 -3.92 3.28
CA LEU A 187 -10.47 -2.60 3.64
C LEU A 187 -9.83 -2.57 5.03
N GLN A 188 -10.39 -3.29 6.00
CA GLN A 188 -9.79 -3.41 7.34
C GLN A 188 -8.46 -4.15 7.33
N ARG A 189 -8.31 -5.17 6.47
CA ARG A 189 -7.04 -5.87 6.30
C ARG A 189 -5.99 -4.95 5.70
N GLU A 190 -6.31 -4.27 4.60
CA GLU A 190 -5.37 -3.34 3.96
C GLU A 190 -4.97 -2.19 4.90
N ALA A 191 -5.91 -1.69 5.71
CA ALA A 191 -5.62 -0.68 6.73
C ALA A 191 -4.69 -1.20 7.84
N SER A 192 -4.71 -2.51 8.13
CA SER A 192 -3.75 -3.14 9.03
C SER A 192 -2.37 -3.24 8.38
N ASP A 193 -2.32 -3.66 7.11
CA ASP A 193 -1.07 -3.80 6.36
C ASP A 193 -0.38 -2.42 6.16
N MET A 194 -1.15 -1.34 6.08
CA MET A 194 -0.66 0.05 6.12
C MET A 194 0.13 0.38 7.41
N GLN A 195 -0.23 -0.20 8.55
CA GLN A 195 0.51 0.02 9.80
C GLN A 195 1.88 -0.68 9.75
N ASP A 196 1.93 -1.88 9.19
CA ASP A 196 3.17 -2.63 9.00
C ASP A 196 4.09 -1.96 7.96
N TYR A 197 3.50 -1.38 6.91
CA TYR A 197 4.20 -0.55 5.94
C TYR A 197 4.89 0.64 6.60
N ARG A 198 4.15 1.44 7.39
CA ARG A 198 4.70 2.58 8.14
C ARG A 198 5.90 2.17 8.99
N ALA A 199 5.74 1.11 9.77
CA ALA A 199 6.81 0.59 10.62
C ALA A 199 8.05 0.15 9.83
N THR A 200 7.87 -0.33 8.60
CA THR A 200 8.96 -0.78 7.74
C THR A 200 9.69 0.39 7.07
N VAL A 201 8.96 1.42 6.64
CA VAL A 201 9.56 2.67 6.13
C VAL A 201 10.35 3.38 7.23
N ASP A 202 9.81 3.46 8.45
CA ASP A 202 10.52 4.06 9.59
C ASP A 202 11.82 3.31 9.94
N LYS A 203 11.84 1.98 9.78
CA LYS A 203 13.07 1.20 9.94
C LYS A 203 14.15 1.60 8.93
N CYS A 204 13.80 2.03 7.71
CA CYS A 204 14.78 2.59 6.78
C CYS A 204 15.42 3.86 7.37
N GLY A 205 14.60 4.79 7.88
CA GLY A 205 15.08 6.01 8.53
C GLY A 205 16.02 5.74 9.71
N VAL A 206 15.60 4.88 10.65
CA VAL A 206 16.41 4.49 11.81
C VAL A 206 17.70 3.79 11.41
N LYS A 207 17.65 2.88 10.44
CA LYS A 207 18.83 2.15 9.95
C LYS A 207 19.88 3.11 9.41
N PHE A 208 19.51 3.99 8.47
CA PHE A 208 20.48 4.81 7.77
C PHE A 208 21.02 5.97 8.63
N THR A 209 20.21 6.52 9.53
CA THR A 209 20.71 7.47 10.55
C THR A 209 21.73 6.81 11.47
N SER A 210 21.45 5.59 11.96
CA SER A 210 22.38 4.85 12.83
C SER A 210 23.67 4.44 12.12
N VAL A 211 23.59 4.02 10.86
CA VAL A 211 24.78 3.65 10.07
C VAL A 211 25.63 4.88 9.77
N ALA A 212 25.02 6.02 9.42
CA ALA A 212 25.74 7.27 9.21
C ALA A 212 26.51 7.70 10.46
N ASP A 213 25.87 7.63 11.64
CA ASP A 213 26.53 7.95 12.91
C ASP A 213 27.71 7.02 13.20
N GLY A 214 27.49 5.70 13.12
CA GLY A 214 28.55 4.72 13.39
C GLY A 214 29.75 4.86 12.46
N GLN A 215 29.51 5.16 11.19
CA GLN A 215 30.56 5.28 10.17
C GLN A 215 31.30 6.62 10.27
N GLY A 216 30.58 7.72 10.51
CA GLY A 216 31.20 9.01 10.79
C GLY A 216 32.13 8.95 12.00
N LYS A 217 31.67 8.33 13.10
CA LYS A 217 32.51 8.07 14.27
C LYS A 217 33.74 7.25 13.94
N SER A 218 33.57 6.15 13.20
CA SER A 218 34.68 5.28 12.81
C SER A 218 35.72 6.02 11.97
N TYR A 219 35.31 6.90 11.07
CA TYR A 219 36.23 7.66 10.22
C TYR A 219 37.00 8.71 11.02
N VAL A 220 36.33 9.45 11.91
CA VAL A 220 37.00 10.42 12.78
C VAL A 220 37.99 9.75 13.71
N SER A 221 37.62 8.64 14.37
CA SER A 221 38.54 7.88 15.21
C SER A 221 39.72 7.32 14.42
N GLY A 222 39.47 6.74 13.24
CA GLY A 222 40.54 6.24 12.37
C GLY A 222 41.51 7.32 11.91
N PHE A 223 41.01 8.52 11.60
CA PHE A 223 41.86 9.66 11.28
C PHE A 223 42.71 10.08 12.48
N GLN A 224 42.12 10.17 13.68
CA GLN A 224 42.85 10.52 14.89
C GLN A 224 43.93 9.51 15.24
N ASP A 225 43.65 8.21 15.11
CA ASP A 225 44.63 7.14 15.32
C ASP A 225 45.79 7.23 14.33
N CYS A 226 45.49 7.52 13.06
CA CYS A 226 46.51 7.75 12.03
C CYS A 226 47.42 8.93 12.41
N VAL A 227 46.83 10.08 12.79
CA VAL A 227 47.59 11.27 13.24
C VAL A 227 48.47 10.97 14.46
N ASN A 228 47.94 10.22 15.44
CA ASN A 228 48.68 9.85 16.64
C ASN A 228 49.87 8.93 16.34
N SER A 229 49.72 8.03 15.35
CA SER A 229 50.80 7.16 14.90
C SER A 229 51.95 7.94 14.25
N GLU A 230 51.63 8.96 13.44
CA GLU A 230 52.63 9.85 12.83
C GLU A 230 53.37 10.68 13.87
N CYS A 231 52.69 11.06 14.96
CA CYS A 231 53.32 11.75 16.10
C CYS A 231 54.34 10.85 16.83
N SER A 232 54.00 9.57 17.02
CA SER A 232 54.85 8.61 17.74
C SER A 232 56.15 8.28 17.02
N ASN A 233 56.17 8.37 15.68
CA ASN A 233 57.35 8.10 14.86
C ASN A 233 58.40 9.24 14.87
N ARG A 234 58.14 10.36 15.54
CA ARG A 234 59.08 11.51 15.65
C ARG A 234 59.97 11.49 16.90
N ILE A 235 59.69 10.62 17.87
CA ILE A 235 60.45 10.47 19.12
C ILE A 235 61.55 9.44 18.92
#